data_AF-A0A1C0YV78-F1
#
_entry.id   AF-A0A1C0YV78-F1
#
_cell.length_a   1.000
_cell.length_b   1.000
_cell.length_c   1.000
_cell.angle_alpha   90.00
_cell.angle_beta   90.00
_cell.angle_gamma   90.00
#
_symmetry.space_group_name_H-M   'P 1'
#
loop_
_entity.id
_entity.type
_entity.pdbx_description
1 polymer ?
#
loop_
_entity_poly.entity_id
_entity_poly.type
_entity_poly.pdbx_seq_one_letter_code
_entity_poly.pdbx_strand_id
1 'polypeptide(L)'
;MKNIHSFVMRLLLVAVFTFAAQHVTYADTSRDIHDTKKVWSIDFSDDVNAQSIQNNAIYITDSKGKPFNAEVKATSAKTVQVIPTNNYVLGEVYTLTITTNVTSKTGTPLAKAESVDFILQNGEFKIVHMQPAVDSYMNDLQNKVAALEAENAALKKQIAELQQTPNTNTDAADVKKAAAELTVPTSVTANMTLPKTGTYSTSIAWKSSNEQLITSSGIVTRPTTDTIVTLTATISKGSATETKTFQVTVKAQTTSSASELSGTIKRDMTLTKRMSPYTVTGNIQLAEGAVLNVEEGVVIEGNGYTLEVVNTKLNIVGTSSSRVVVNNLHIEPKSPKAEPHPEVYMEYAKIVGGTPAQGGAKFTMKNSIVENTKAINLINSRADNVFERNLFKNAGEIIVAPSKLYNKAEFKNNYFNGGHTSIVVDNFPEGETIIQYNSFNPTTYAIKVTNGSNKAQIRAQENYWGTTDKTAIQQLIFDKQDDPNAGVYVDYSKMLQKHDSNTPLK
;
A
#
# COMPACT_ATOMS: atom_id res chain seq x y z
N MET A 1 -11.75 -30.11 -45.93
CA MET A 1 -13.22 -30.25 -45.75
C MET A 1 -13.50 -30.80 -44.34
N LYS A 2 -14.76 -30.79 -43.91
CA LYS A 2 -15.40 -31.42 -42.71
C LYS A 2 -14.64 -32.57 -42.01
N ASN A 3 -14.73 -32.83 -40.68
CA ASN A 3 -15.41 -32.18 -39.54
C ASN A 3 -14.96 -32.79 -38.17
N ILE A 4 -15.07 -32.05 -37.04
CA ILE A 4 -15.55 -32.46 -35.68
C ILE A 4 -14.96 -33.77 -35.06
N HIS A 5 -14.02 -33.78 -34.08
CA HIS A 5 -14.05 -33.42 -32.62
C HIS A 5 -14.32 -34.58 -31.61
N SER A 6 -13.56 -34.57 -30.49
CA SER A 6 -13.86 -35.18 -29.14
C SER A 6 -13.78 -36.72 -28.95
N PHE A 7 -13.51 -37.31 -27.75
CA PHE A 7 -13.00 -36.79 -26.44
C PHE A 7 -12.25 -37.88 -25.58
N VAL A 8 -12.38 -37.86 -24.24
CA VAL A 8 -11.66 -38.56 -23.13
C VAL A 8 -12.72 -38.92 -22.03
N MET A 9 -12.66 -39.87 -21.08
CA MET A 9 -11.67 -40.51 -20.16
C MET A 9 -12.17 -41.95 -19.78
N ARG A 10 -11.51 -42.97 -19.16
CA ARG A 10 -10.24 -43.28 -18.44
C ARG A 10 -10.20 -43.24 -16.88
N LEU A 11 -9.76 -44.38 -16.28
CA LEU A 11 -9.36 -44.60 -14.87
C LEU A 11 -10.50 -44.49 -13.81
N LEU A 12 -10.40 -44.99 -12.56
CA LEU A 12 -9.29 -45.48 -11.70
C LEU A 12 -9.75 -46.70 -10.83
N LEU A 13 -8.92 -47.71 -10.51
CA LEU A 13 -8.29 -48.02 -9.19
C LEU A 13 -8.92 -47.34 -7.93
N VAL A 14 -8.88 -47.90 -6.71
CA VAL A 14 -7.73 -48.35 -5.87
C VAL A 14 -8.16 -49.46 -4.86
N ALA A 15 -7.21 -50.18 -4.26
CA ALA A 15 -7.41 -51.17 -3.16
C ALA A 15 -7.65 -50.52 -1.77
N VAL A 16 -7.66 -51.31 -0.68
CA VAL A 16 -6.92 -51.00 0.57
C VAL A 16 -6.85 -52.20 1.54
N PHE A 17 -5.74 -52.22 2.29
CA PHE A 17 -5.24 -53.15 3.32
C PHE A 17 -6.22 -53.76 4.33
N THR A 18 -5.86 -54.95 4.80
CA THR A 18 -6.38 -55.58 6.04
C THR A 18 -5.71 -55.04 7.30
N PHE A 19 -6.50 -54.52 8.24
CA PHE A 19 -6.21 -54.53 9.68
C PHE A 19 -7.53 -54.81 10.41
N ALA A 20 -7.51 -55.67 11.43
CA ALA A 20 -8.73 -56.32 11.93
C ALA A 20 -9.67 -55.36 12.69
N ALA A 21 -10.76 -54.98 12.03
CA ALA A 21 -11.97 -54.43 12.64
C ALA A 21 -13.17 -55.32 12.23
N GLN A 22 -14.23 -55.33 13.03
CA GLN A 22 -15.42 -56.13 12.72
C GLN A 22 -16.09 -55.61 11.45
N HIS A 23 -16.04 -56.39 10.38
CA HIS A 23 -16.62 -56.03 9.10
C HIS A 23 -18.08 -56.51 9.04
N VAL A 24 -18.97 -55.59 8.71
CA VAL A 24 -20.30 -55.92 8.19
C VAL A 24 -20.22 -55.85 6.67
N THR A 25 -20.68 -56.89 5.99
CA THR A 25 -20.69 -56.98 4.53
C THR A 25 -22.09 -57.29 4.04
N TYR A 26 -22.67 -56.37 3.27
CA TYR A 26 -23.91 -56.63 2.54
C TYR A 26 -23.62 -57.60 1.39
N ALA A 27 -24.41 -58.68 1.28
CA ALA A 27 -24.23 -59.70 0.23
C ALA A 27 -24.57 -59.20 -1.18
N ASP A 28 -25.20 -58.03 -1.29
CA ASP A 28 -25.54 -57.32 -2.53
C ASP A 28 -25.32 -55.82 -2.29
N THR A 29 -24.62 -55.16 -3.22
CA THR A 29 -24.27 -53.74 -3.16
C THR A 29 -24.96 -52.90 -4.26
N SER A 30 -25.87 -53.50 -5.03
CA SER A 30 -26.69 -52.75 -5.99
C SER A 30 -27.64 -51.79 -5.26
N ARG A 31 -27.48 -50.49 -5.54
CA ARG A 31 -28.34 -49.43 -4.98
C ARG A 31 -29.65 -49.25 -5.76
N ASP A 32 -29.65 -49.67 -7.03
CA ASP A 32 -30.86 -49.81 -7.82
C ASP A 32 -31.41 -51.22 -7.62
N ILE A 33 -32.68 -51.28 -7.19
CA ILE A 33 -33.42 -52.54 -7.07
C ILE A 33 -34.66 -52.50 -7.97
N HIS A 34 -35.10 -53.68 -8.42
CA HIS A 34 -36.27 -53.86 -9.30
C HIS A 34 -37.37 -54.74 -8.68
N ASP A 35 -37.16 -55.22 -7.46
CA ASP A 35 -38.14 -56.00 -6.68
C ASP A 35 -38.75 -55.14 -5.58
N THR A 36 -40.07 -54.92 -5.68
CA THR A 36 -40.89 -54.22 -4.67
C THR A 36 -40.81 -54.83 -3.25
N LYS A 37 -40.35 -56.07 -3.10
CA LYS A 37 -40.22 -56.79 -1.83
C LYS A 37 -38.79 -57.26 -1.53
N LYS A 38 -37.78 -56.61 -2.13
CA LYS A 38 -36.35 -56.94 -1.93
C LYS A 38 -36.03 -57.20 -0.45
N VAL A 39 -35.74 -58.45 -0.14
CA VAL A 39 -35.16 -58.87 1.14
C VAL A 39 -33.67 -58.54 1.13
N TRP A 40 -33.20 -57.92 2.20
CA TRP A 40 -31.77 -57.66 2.40
C TRP A 40 -31.14 -58.78 3.22
N SER A 41 -29.91 -59.17 2.88
CA SER A 41 -29.09 -60.11 3.65
C SER A 41 -27.80 -59.42 4.08
N ILE A 42 -27.53 -59.46 5.38
CA ILE A 42 -26.44 -58.77 6.06
C ILE A 42 -25.57 -59.85 6.70
N ASP A 43 -24.30 -59.94 6.29
CA ASP A 43 -23.33 -60.85 6.85
C ASP A 43 -22.33 -60.12 7.75
N PHE A 44 -22.01 -60.73 8.88
CA PHE A 44 -21.15 -60.19 9.93
C PHE A 44 -19.86 -61.03 10.04
N SER A 45 -18.72 -60.39 10.30
CA SER A 45 -17.44 -61.11 10.43
C SER A 45 -17.41 -62.09 11.61
N ASP A 46 -18.14 -61.80 12.69
CA ASP A 46 -18.22 -62.60 13.92
C ASP A 46 -19.61 -63.19 14.15
N ASP A 47 -19.69 -64.24 15.00
CA ASP A 47 -20.96 -64.77 15.49
C ASP A 47 -21.74 -63.65 16.19
N VAL A 48 -22.99 -63.43 15.79
CA VAL A 48 -23.85 -62.34 16.29
C VAL A 48 -24.68 -62.82 17.48
N ASN A 49 -24.87 -61.96 18.47
CA ASN A 49 -25.85 -62.20 19.53
C ASN A 49 -27.26 -61.97 18.98
N ALA A 50 -27.98 -63.06 18.72
CA ALA A 50 -29.35 -63.04 18.20
C ALA A 50 -30.33 -62.20 19.06
N GLN A 51 -30.08 -62.01 20.37
CA GLN A 51 -30.92 -61.15 21.20
C GLN A 51 -30.77 -59.65 20.87
N SER A 52 -29.61 -59.24 20.33
CA SER A 52 -29.36 -57.86 19.88
C SER A 52 -29.93 -57.54 18.49
N ILE A 53 -30.49 -58.54 17.79
CA ILE A 53 -31.17 -58.35 16.51
C ILE A 53 -32.62 -57.93 16.78
N GLN A 54 -32.83 -56.63 16.76
CA GLN A 54 -34.08 -55.94 17.10
C GLN A 54 -34.33 -54.78 16.14
N ASN A 55 -35.59 -54.34 16.00
CA ASN A 55 -35.99 -53.26 15.08
C ASN A 55 -35.50 -51.85 15.50
N ASN A 56 -34.79 -51.70 16.62
CA ASN A 56 -34.02 -50.50 16.99
C ASN A 56 -32.50 -50.67 16.79
N ALA A 57 -32.04 -51.88 16.48
CA ALA A 57 -30.65 -52.20 16.19
C ALA A 57 -30.38 -52.22 14.67
N ILE A 58 -31.33 -52.73 13.88
CA ILE A 58 -31.34 -52.73 12.42
C ILE A 58 -32.74 -52.30 11.97
N TYR A 59 -32.86 -51.36 11.02
CA TYR A 59 -34.15 -50.88 10.51
C TYR A 59 -34.02 -50.18 9.15
N ILE A 60 -35.16 -49.93 8.50
CA ILE A 60 -35.26 -49.16 7.25
C ILE A 60 -36.05 -47.87 7.52
N THR A 61 -35.67 -46.77 6.87
CA THR A 61 -36.46 -45.52 6.80
C THR A 61 -36.73 -45.10 5.36
N ASP A 62 -37.81 -44.36 5.13
CA ASP A 62 -38.06 -43.64 3.87
C ASP A 62 -37.21 -42.37 3.71
N SER A 63 -37.34 -41.68 2.58
CA SER A 63 -36.59 -40.45 2.24
C SER A 63 -36.77 -39.29 3.22
N LYS A 64 -37.78 -39.36 4.10
CA LYS A 64 -38.11 -38.36 5.13
C LYS A 64 -37.70 -38.83 6.53
N GLY A 65 -36.96 -39.94 6.63
CA GLY A 65 -36.50 -40.52 7.88
C GLY A 65 -37.59 -41.25 8.67
N LYS A 66 -38.76 -41.50 8.09
CA LYS A 66 -39.85 -42.21 8.78
C LYS A 66 -39.57 -43.72 8.75
N PRO A 67 -39.74 -44.45 9.87
CA PRO A 67 -39.56 -45.91 9.88
C PRO A 67 -40.44 -46.63 8.86
N PHE A 68 -39.84 -47.55 8.12
CA PHE A 68 -40.49 -48.47 7.20
C PHE A 68 -40.55 -49.87 7.81
N ASN A 69 -41.72 -50.51 7.76
CA ASN A 69 -41.94 -51.77 8.48
C ASN A 69 -41.25 -52.96 7.80
N ALA A 70 -40.37 -53.62 8.56
CA ALA A 70 -39.71 -54.86 8.19
C ALA A 70 -39.61 -55.83 9.39
N GLU A 71 -39.57 -57.13 9.13
CA GLU A 71 -39.14 -58.15 10.09
C GLU A 71 -37.61 -58.30 9.97
N VAL A 72 -36.89 -58.19 11.10
CA VAL A 72 -35.44 -58.42 11.17
C VAL A 72 -35.19 -59.75 11.87
N LYS A 73 -34.40 -60.63 11.24
CA LYS A 73 -34.26 -62.02 11.71
C LYS A 73 -32.87 -62.59 11.44
N ALA A 74 -32.22 -63.09 12.48
CA ALA A 74 -31.01 -63.92 12.31
C ALA A 74 -31.37 -65.23 11.59
N THR A 75 -30.73 -65.49 10.46
CA THR A 75 -30.92 -66.70 9.63
C THR A 75 -29.75 -67.68 9.74
N SER A 76 -28.58 -67.20 10.16
CA SER A 76 -27.43 -68.02 10.56
C SER A 76 -26.78 -67.43 11.82
N ALA A 77 -25.70 -68.03 12.32
CA ALA A 77 -24.90 -67.43 13.40
C ALA A 77 -24.24 -66.10 12.99
N LYS A 78 -24.08 -65.84 11.69
CA LYS A 78 -23.40 -64.65 11.13
C LYS A 78 -24.24 -63.85 10.13
N THR A 79 -25.46 -64.29 9.83
CA THR A 79 -26.31 -63.72 8.78
C THR A 79 -27.64 -63.26 9.36
N VAL A 80 -28.05 -62.04 9.03
CA VAL A 80 -29.35 -61.45 9.37
C VAL A 80 -30.06 -61.04 8.11
N GLN A 81 -31.35 -61.37 7.99
CA GLN A 81 -32.20 -60.86 6.93
C GLN A 81 -33.14 -59.76 7.44
N VAL A 82 -33.41 -58.79 6.56
CA VAL A 82 -34.41 -57.74 6.74
C VAL A 82 -35.46 -57.90 5.65
N ILE A 83 -36.66 -58.32 6.07
CA ILE A 83 -37.75 -58.71 5.19
C ILE A 83 -38.82 -57.61 5.23
N PRO A 84 -39.05 -56.84 4.15
CA PRO A 84 -40.05 -55.78 4.15
C PRO A 84 -41.47 -56.36 4.25
N THR A 85 -42.29 -55.86 5.17
CA THR A 85 -43.68 -56.35 5.35
C THR A 85 -44.68 -55.66 4.44
N ASN A 86 -44.30 -54.52 3.86
CA ASN A 86 -45.01 -53.81 2.80
C ASN A 86 -44.13 -53.69 1.55
N ASN A 87 -44.73 -53.36 0.40
CA ASN A 87 -43.95 -53.05 -0.80
C ASN A 87 -43.21 -51.71 -0.66
N TYR A 88 -41.98 -51.62 -1.16
CA TYR A 88 -41.30 -50.34 -1.40
C TYR A 88 -42.02 -49.56 -2.51
N VAL A 89 -42.02 -48.22 -2.41
CA VAL A 89 -42.61 -47.32 -3.40
C VAL A 89 -41.62 -47.05 -4.53
N LEU A 90 -42.10 -47.09 -5.77
CA LEU A 90 -41.30 -46.83 -6.96
C LEU A 90 -40.80 -45.38 -6.98
N GLY A 91 -39.49 -45.18 -7.18
CA GLY A 91 -38.84 -43.87 -7.21
C GLY A 91 -38.61 -43.22 -5.83
N GLU A 92 -39.09 -43.82 -4.74
CA GLU A 92 -38.78 -43.35 -3.38
C GLU A 92 -37.43 -43.96 -2.93
N VAL A 93 -36.59 -43.13 -2.31
CA VAL A 93 -35.32 -43.57 -1.70
C VAL A 93 -35.58 -44.08 -0.29
N TYR A 94 -34.92 -45.19 0.06
CA TYR A 94 -34.96 -45.80 1.39
C TYR A 94 -33.54 -46.02 1.92
N THR A 95 -33.37 -45.93 3.24
CA THR A 95 -32.08 -46.17 3.92
C THR A 95 -32.19 -47.36 4.85
N LEU A 96 -31.40 -48.42 4.62
CA LEU A 96 -31.20 -49.52 5.56
C LEU A 96 -30.05 -49.18 6.51
N THR A 97 -30.32 -49.14 7.82
CA THR A 97 -29.36 -48.77 8.87
C THR A 97 -29.07 -49.96 9.80
N ILE A 98 -27.80 -50.11 10.18
CA ILE A 98 -27.28 -51.08 11.15
C ILE A 98 -26.53 -50.30 12.22
N THR A 99 -27.01 -50.31 13.45
CA THR A 99 -26.45 -49.51 14.55
C THR A 99 -25.44 -50.29 15.39
N THR A 100 -24.65 -49.58 16.20
CA THR A 100 -23.74 -50.16 17.22
C THR A 100 -24.45 -50.97 18.31
N ASN A 101 -25.78 -51.02 18.33
CA ASN A 101 -26.55 -51.86 19.24
C ASN A 101 -26.49 -53.34 18.88
N VAL A 102 -26.12 -53.68 17.63
CA VAL A 102 -25.81 -55.06 17.25
C VAL A 102 -24.49 -55.47 17.92
N THR A 103 -24.51 -56.63 18.59
CA THR A 103 -23.37 -57.17 19.34
C THR A 103 -22.97 -58.54 18.83
N SER A 104 -21.68 -58.86 18.91
CA SER A 104 -21.20 -60.24 18.79
C SER A 104 -21.75 -61.09 19.94
N LYS A 105 -21.69 -62.41 19.78
CA LYS A 105 -22.07 -63.43 20.76
C LYS A 105 -21.25 -63.38 22.05
N THR A 106 -20.10 -62.69 22.05
CA THR A 106 -19.29 -62.37 23.23
C THR A 106 -19.65 -61.03 23.89
N GLY A 107 -20.68 -60.33 23.38
CA GLY A 107 -21.18 -59.05 23.90
C GLY A 107 -20.49 -57.80 23.36
N THR A 108 -19.56 -57.93 22.39
CA THR A 108 -18.83 -56.80 21.82
C THR A 108 -19.71 -56.08 20.78
N PRO A 109 -20.02 -54.78 20.92
CA PRO A 109 -20.79 -54.04 19.92
C PRO A 109 -19.98 -53.79 18.64
N LEU A 110 -20.67 -53.56 17.52
CA LEU A 110 -20.02 -53.05 16.30
C LEU A 110 -19.28 -51.74 16.61
N ALA A 111 -18.07 -51.59 16.06
CA ALA A 111 -17.22 -50.42 16.29
C ALA A 111 -17.81 -49.08 15.79
N LYS A 112 -18.72 -49.13 14.81
CA LYS A 112 -19.52 -48.01 14.31
C LYS A 112 -20.84 -48.50 13.72
N ALA A 113 -21.78 -47.60 13.53
CA ALA A 113 -22.96 -47.84 12.71
C ALA A 113 -22.61 -47.80 11.21
N GLU A 114 -23.37 -48.53 10.40
CA GLU A 114 -23.29 -48.54 8.93
C GLU A 114 -24.70 -48.33 8.34
N SER A 115 -24.79 -47.73 7.16
CA SER A 115 -26.05 -47.61 6.43
C SER A 115 -25.86 -47.64 4.91
N VAL A 116 -26.92 -47.99 4.19
CA VAL A 116 -26.95 -47.99 2.72
C VAL A 116 -28.29 -47.45 2.21
N ASP A 117 -28.21 -46.49 1.29
CA ASP A 117 -29.35 -45.96 0.55
C ASP A 117 -29.62 -46.77 -0.72
N PHE A 118 -30.89 -47.04 -0.99
CA PHE A 118 -31.36 -47.75 -2.18
C PHE A 118 -32.65 -47.13 -2.73
N ILE A 119 -32.91 -47.35 -4.03
CA ILE A 119 -34.09 -46.86 -4.73
C ILE A 119 -34.70 -47.97 -5.60
N LEU A 120 -36.04 -48.06 -5.60
CA LEU A 120 -36.76 -48.94 -6.49
C LEU A 120 -36.93 -48.27 -7.86
N GLN A 121 -36.29 -48.81 -8.90
CA GLN A 121 -36.45 -48.38 -10.29
C GLN A 121 -37.23 -49.43 -11.10
N ASN A 122 -37.96 -49.04 -12.14
CA ASN A 122 -38.86 -49.93 -12.85
C ASN A 122 -38.20 -50.64 -14.04
N GLY A 123 -38.19 -51.97 -14.05
CA GLY A 123 -37.84 -52.75 -15.24
C GLY A 123 -38.88 -52.62 -16.36
N GLU A 124 -38.49 -52.06 -17.49
CA GLU A 124 -39.21 -51.99 -18.79
C GLU A 124 -40.72 -51.66 -18.75
N PHE A 125 -41.07 -50.36 -18.76
CA PHE A 125 -42.46 -49.94 -18.98
C PHE A 125 -42.88 -50.01 -20.46
N LYS A 126 -43.77 -50.96 -20.80
CA LYS A 126 -44.67 -50.84 -21.95
C LYS A 126 -45.89 -50.00 -21.56
N ILE A 127 -46.04 -48.81 -22.13
CA ILE A 127 -47.06 -47.84 -21.73
C ILE A 127 -48.36 -48.05 -22.52
N VAL A 128 -49.42 -48.50 -21.84
CA VAL A 128 -50.81 -48.42 -22.33
C VAL A 128 -51.74 -48.07 -21.17
N HIS A 129 -51.66 -46.85 -20.62
CA HIS A 129 -52.73 -46.20 -19.83
C HIS A 129 -52.47 -44.72 -19.45
N MET A 130 -51.63 -43.99 -20.21
CA MET A 130 -51.35 -42.55 -19.96
C MET A 130 -51.95 -41.58 -20.98
N GLN A 131 -52.64 -42.07 -22.02
CA GLN A 131 -53.00 -41.26 -23.19
C GLN A 131 -53.70 -39.93 -22.86
N PRO A 132 -54.76 -39.85 -22.01
CA PRO A 132 -55.42 -38.57 -21.72
C PRO A 132 -54.53 -37.56 -20.98
N ALA A 133 -53.56 -38.03 -20.18
CA ALA A 133 -52.59 -37.17 -19.52
C ALA A 133 -51.50 -36.68 -20.49
N VAL A 134 -51.09 -37.53 -21.44
CA VAL A 134 -50.21 -37.16 -22.55
C VAL A 134 -50.89 -36.14 -23.47
N ASP A 135 -52.15 -36.38 -23.86
CA ASP A 135 -52.92 -35.46 -24.72
C ASP A 135 -53.11 -34.09 -24.04
N SER A 136 -53.41 -34.08 -22.74
CA SER A 136 -53.50 -32.85 -21.93
C SER A 136 -52.17 -32.08 -21.88
N TYR A 137 -51.06 -32.78 -21.61
CA TYR A 137 -49.72 -32.20 -21.60
C TYR A 137 -49.30 -31.68 -22.98
N MET A 138 -49.63 -32.41 -24.06
CA MET A 138 -49.33 -32.02 -25.44
C MET A 138 -50.16 -30.81 -25.88
N ASN A 139 -51.42 -30.67 -25.45
CA ASN A 139 -52.22 -29.47 -25.67
C ASN A 139 -51.64 -28.25 -24.93
N ASP A 140 -51.24 -28.41 -23.67
CA ASP A 140 -50.55 -27.35 -22.92
C ASP A 140 -49.23 -26.94 -23.59
N LEU A 141 -48.45 -27.91 -24.09
CA LEU A 141 -47.23 -27.66 -24.86
C LEU A 141 -47.52 -26.91 -26.17
N GLN A 142 -48.54 -27.32 -26.92
CA GLN A 142 -48.95 -26.67 -28.18
C GLN A 142 -49.41 -25.23 -27.94
N ASN A 143 -50.20 -24.97 -26.89
CA ASN A 143 -50.62 -23.62 -26.51
C ASN A 143 -49.41 -22.74 -26.13
N LYS A 144 -48.42 -23.30 -25.41
CA LYS A 144 -47.18 -22.59 -25.06
C LYS A 144 -46.29 -22.33 -26.28
N VAL A 145 -46.19 -23.27 -27.22
CA VAL A 145 -45.50 -23.06 -28.50
C VAL A 145 -46.18 -21.98 -29.32
N ALA A 146 -47.51 -22.00 -29.47
CA ALA A 146 -48.25 -20.97 -30.20
C ALA A 146 -48.09 -19.57 -29.56
N ALA A 147 -48.06 -19.47 -28.23
CA ALA A 147 -47.78 -18.22 -27.52
C ALA A 147 -46.34 -17.72 -27.80
N LEU A 148 -45.34 -18.61 -27.73
CA LEU A 148 -43.95 -18.29 -28.05
C LEU A 148 -43.75 -17.94 -29.53
N GLU A 149 -44.49 -18.54 -30.45
CA GLU A 149 -44.46 -18.20 -31.88
C GLU A 149 -45.09 -16.82 -32.13
N ALA A 150 -46.17 -16.47 -31.44
CA ALA A 150 -46.75 -15.13 -31.49
C ALA A 150 -45.81 -14.07 -30.90
N GLU A 151 -45.15 -14.36 -29.77
CA GLU A 151 -44.11 -13.49 -29.19
C GLU A 151 -42.91 -13.33 -30.13
N ASN A 152 -42.42 -14.42 -30.73
CA ASN A 152 -41.35 -14.38 -31.72
C ASN A 152 -41.76 -13.62 -33.00
N ALA A 153 -43.03 -13.68 -33.41
CA ALA A 153 -43.54 -12.90 -34.54
C ALA A 153 -43.61 -11.39 -34.21
N ALA A 154 -44.05 -11.04 -33.00
CA ALA A 154 -44.03 -9.65 -32.51
C ALA A 154 -42.59 -9.12 -32.39
N LEU A 155 -41.67 -9.90 -31.84
CA LEU A 155 -40.25 -9.55 -31.72
C LEU A 155 -39.58 -9.42 -33.09
N LYS A 156 -39.87 -10.32 -34.05
CA LYS A 156 -39.41 -10.19 -35.44
C LYS A 156 -39.94 -8.91 -36.11
N LYS A 157 -41.21 -8.55 -35.86
CA LYS A 157 -41.78 -7.28 -36.33
C LYS A 157 -41.05 -6.09 -35.72
N GLN A 158 -40.81 -6.08 -34.41
CA GLN A 158 -40.08 -5.02 -33.71
C GLN A 158 -38.62 -4.90 -34.20
N ILE A 159 -37.95 -6.03 -34.48
CA ILE A 159 -36.62 -6.06 -35.10
C ILE A 159 -36.68 -5.48 -36.52
N ALA A 160 -37.69 -5.82 -37.32
CA ALA A 160 -37.88 -5.27 -38.65
C ALA A 160 -38.21 -3.75 -38.62
N GLU A 161 -38.90 -3.26 -37.60
CA GLU A 161 -39.15 -1.83 -37.37
C GLU A 161 -37.85 -1.09 -36.95
N LEU A 162 -37.03 -1.69 -36.07
CA LEU A 162 -35.70 -1.17 -35.72
C LEU A 162 -34.71 -1.19 -36.90
N GLN A 163 -34.89 -2.12 -37.86
CA GLN A 163 -34.11 -2.19 -39.10
C GLN A 163 -34.66 -1.29 -40.23
N GLN A 164 -35.85 -0.70 -40.05
CA GLN A 164 -36.50 0.17 -41.05
C GLN A 164 -36.07 1.65 -40.99
N THR A 165 -34.96 1.95 -40.32
CA THR A 165 -34.16 3.15 -40.61
C THR A 165 -32.93 2.77 -41.45
N PRO A 166 -32.99 2.84 -42.80
CA PRO A 166 -31.79 2.76 -43.62
C PRO A 166 -30.84 3.90 -43.20
N ASN A 167 -29.59 3.58 -42.85
CA ASN A 167 -28.61 4.61 -42.55
C ASN A 167 -28.16 5.28 -43.85
N THR A 168 -28.93 6.27 -44.30
CA THR A 168 -28.60 7.12 -45.46
C THR A 168 -27.57 8.20 -45.13
N ASN A 169 -27.08 8.25 -43.89
CA ASN A 169 -25.90 9.04 -43.55
C ASN A 169 -24.70 8.52 -44.36
N THR A 170 -24.22 9.37 -45.27
CA THR A 170 -22.86 9.26 -45.79
C THR A 170 -21.86 9.46 -44.64
N ASP A 171 -20.61 9.07 -44.82
CA ASP A 171 -19.56 9.34 -43.82
C ASP A 171 -19.50 10.82 -43.42
N ALA A 172 -19.81 11.74 -44.35
CA ALA A 172 -19.90 13.18 -44.13
C ALA A 172 -21.05 13.61 -43.20
N ALA A 173 -22.15 12.86 -43.12
CA ALA A 173 -23.21 13.08 -42.15
C ALA A 173 -22.87 12.47 -40.78
N ASP A 174 -22.23 11.29 -40.77
CA ASP A 174 -21.79 10.62 -39.53
C ASP A 174 -20.70 11.43 -38.80
N VAL A 175 -19.68 11.97 -39.49
CA VAL A 175 -18.67 12.84 -38.84
C VAL A 175 -19.29 14.12 -38.30
N LYS A 176 -20.30 14.68 -38.97
CA LYS A 176 -21.02 15.89 -38.50
C LYS A 176 -21.85 15.62 -37.27
N LYS A 177 -22.55 14.48 -37.21
CA LYS A 177 -23.32 14.10 -36.03
C LYS A 177 -22.41 13.77 -34.85
N ALA A 178 -21.34 12.99 -35.05
CA ALA A 178 -20.36 12.72 -34.02
C ALA A 178 -19.64 13.99 -33.52
N ALA A 179 -19.34 14.95 -34.42
CA ALA A 179 -18.83 16.25 -34.03
C ALA A 179 -19.86 17.05 -33.20
N ALA A 180 -21.14 17.07 -33.58
CA ALA A 180 -22.19 17.73 -32.80
C ALA A 180 -22.29 17.17 -31.37
N GLU A 181 -22.30 15.84 -31.24
CA GLU A 181 -22.43 15.10 -29.98
C GLU A 181 -21.18 15.17 -29.08
N LEU A 182 -19.98 15.38 -29.66
CA LEU A 182 -18.71 15.44 -28.91
C LEU A 182 -18.68 16.61 -27.92
N THR A 183 -18.35 16.33 -26.65
CA THR A 183 -18.24 17.32 -25.57
C THR A 183 -16.99 17.06 -24.71
N VAL A 184 -16.49 18.13 -24.07
CA VAL A 184 -15.42 18.09 -23.05
C VAL A 184 -15.72 19.12 -21.95
N PRO A 185 -15.14 19.03 -20.74
CA PRO A 185 -15.31 20.04 -19.70
C PRO A 185 -14.78 21.41 -20.15
N THR A 186 -15.55 22.48 -19.93
CA THR A 186 -15.14 23.87 -20.26
C THR A 186 -14.20 24.49 -19.23
N SER A 187 -14.01 23.86 -18.08
CA SER A 187 -13.13 24.31 -17.01
C SER A 187 -12.54 23.10 -16.27
N VAL A 188 -11.23 23.08 -16.01
CA VAL A 188 -10.54 21.94 -15.37
C VAL A 188 -9.52 22.33 -14.31
N THR A 189 -9.39 21.47 -13.30
CA THR A 189 -8.39 21.51 -12.21
C THR A 189 -7.55 20.21 -12.12
N ALA A 190 -7.78 19.27 -13.03
CA ALA A 190 -7.15 17.94 -13.08
C ALA A 190 -7.14 17.42 -14.53
N ASN A 191 -6.48 16.29 -14.76
CA ASN A 191 -6.44 15.62 -16.07
C ASN A 191 -7.86 15.30 -16.58
N MET A 192 -8.04 15.36 -17.90
CA MET A 192 -9.30 15.06 -18.60
C MET A 192 -9.16 13.82 -19.49
N THR A 193 -10.25 13.10 -19.71
CA THR A 193 -10.29 12.01 -20.70
C THR A 193 -10.67 12.56 -22.07
N LEU A 194 -9.76 12.49 -23.03
CA LEU A 194 -10.03 12.83 -24.44
C LEU A 194 -10.41 11.56 -25.22
N PRO A 195 -11.64 11.43 -25.75
CA PRO A 195 -12.07 10.23 -26.46
C PRO A 195 -11.39 10.12 -27.82
N LYS A 196 -10.94 8.91 -28.19
CA LYS A 196 -10.29 8.61 -29.48
C LYS A 196 -11.27 8.12 -30.55
N THR A 197 -12.53 7.92 -30.18
CA THR A 197 -13.62 7.41 -31.02
C THR A 197 -14.93 8.10 -30.66
N GLY A 198 -15.74 8.43 -31.66
CA GLY A 198 -17.07 9.01 -31.48
C GLY A 198 -18.19 8.02 -31.81
N THR A 199 -19.41 8.53 -31.92
CA THR A 199 -20.55 7.77 -32.45
C THR A 199 -20.32 7.37 -33.91
N TYR A 200 -21.12 6.41 -34.41
CA TYR A 200 -21.04 5.90 -35.79
C TYR A 200 -19.67 5.31 -36.19
N SER A 201 -18.86 4.88 -35.21
CA SER A 201 -17.48 4.38 -35.38
C SER A 201 -16.53 5.40 -36.01
N THR A 202 -16.75 6.69 -35.76
CA THR A 202 -15.84 7.77 -36.14
C THR A 202 -14.56 7.73 -35.30
N SER A 203 -13.41 8.04 -35.90
CA SER A 203 -12.14 8.25 -35.19
C SER A 203 -12.01 9.71 -34.76
N ILE A 204 -11.31 9.97 -33.64
CA ILE A 204 -11.08 11.34 -33.14
C ILE A 204 -9.59 11.52 -32.81
N ALA A 205 -8.94 12.49 -33.46
CA ALA A 205 -7.60 12.96 -33.14
C ALA A 205 -7.65 14.33 -32.45
N TRP A 206 -6.77 14.57 -31.48
CA TRP A 206 -6.75 15.79 -30.66
C TRP A 206 -5.45 16.57 -30.81
N LYS A 207 -5.55 17.90 -30.83
CA LYS A 207 -4.43 18.84 -30.81
C LYS A 207 -4.70 19.98 -29.83
N SER A 208 -3.74 20.30 -28.97
CA SER A 208 -3.81 21.48 -28.09
C SER A 208 -3.24 22.74 -28.75
N SER A 209 -3.77 23.91 -28.39
CA SER A 209 -3.10 25.19 -28.63
C SER A 209 -1.94 25.46 -27.65
N ASN A 210 -1.85 24.69 -26.55
CA ASN A 210 -0.78 24.80 -25.56
C ASN A 210 -0.55 23.45 -24.86
N GLU A 211 0.29 22.59 -25.44
CA GLU A 211 0.66 21.27 -24.90
C GLU A 211 1.36 21.35 -23.52
N GLN A 212 1.84 22.53 -23.07
CA GLN A 212 2.38 22.69 -21.71
C GLN A 212 1.29 22.73 -20.63
N LEU A 213 0.08 23.18 -20.98
CA LEU A 213 -1.05 23.33 -20.05
C LEU A 213 -2.12 22.24 -20.21
N ILE A 214 -2.39 21.80 -21.43
CA ILE A 214 -3.19 20.59 -21.70
C ILE A 214 -2.53 19.85 -22.85
N THR A 215 -2.08 18.61 -22.63
CA THR A 215 -1.55 17.76 -23.71
C THR A 215 -2.67 17.19 -24.59
N SER A 216 -2.33 16.80 -25.81
CA SER A 216 -3.15 15.99 -26.73
C SER A 216 -3.64 14.65 -26.16
N SER A 217 -3.12 14.21 -25.01
CA SER A 217 -3.62 13.04 -24.23
C SER A 217 -4.44 13.41 -23.00
N GLY A 218 -4.74 14.70 -22.76
CA GLY A 218 -5.59 15.17 -21.67
C GLY A 218 -4.90 15.35 -20.31
N ILE A 219 -3.57 15.22 -20.23
CA ILE A 219 -2.80 15.60 -19.02
C ILE A 219 -2.82 17.13 -18.89
N VAL A 220 -3.14 17.64 -17.69
CA VAL A 220 -3.37 19.06 -17.42
C VAL A 220 -2.36 19.60 -16.40
N THR A 221 -1.58 20.61 -16.81
CA THR A 221 -0.69 21.39 -15.93
C THR A 221 -1.39 22.70 -15.55
N ARG A 222 -1.56 22.98 -14.26
CA ARG A 222 -2.25 24.20 -13.82
C ARG A 222 -1.32 25.43 -13.86
N PRO A 223 -1.70 26.51 -14.56
CA PRO A 223 -0.99 27.80 -14.58
C PRO A 223 -1.14 28.58 -13.27
N THR A 224 -0.50 29.74 -13.14
CA THR A 224 -0.69 30.67 -12.02
C THR A 224 -1.92 31.57 -12.16
N THR A 225 -2.47 31.72 -13.36
CA THR A 225 -3.69 32.50 -13.67
C THR A 225 -4.61 31.69 -14.60
N ASP A 226 -5.93 31.86 -14.46
CA ASP A 226 -6.92 31.13 -15.28
C ASP A 226 -6.62 31.34 -16.78
N THR A 227 -6.23 30.26 -17.47
CA THR A 227 -5.75 30.32 -18.85
C THR A 227 -6.63 29.46 -19.75
N ILE A 228 -7.15 30.07 -20.83
CA ILE A 228 -7.94 29.36 -21.84
C ILE A 228 -6.99 28.64 -22.80
N VAL A 229 -7.20 27.34 -22.98
CA VAL A 229 -6.54 26.50 -23.98
C VAL A 229 -7.59 26.05 -24.98
N THR A 230 -7.29 26.18 -26.28
CA THR A 230 -8.17 25.67 -27.34
C THR A 230 -7.74 24.26 -27.70
N LEU A 231 -8.64 23.29 -27.50
CA LEU A 231 -8.47 21.92 -27.97
C LEU A 231 -9.21 21.77 -29.31
N THR A 232 -8.53 21.27 -30.33
CA THR A 232 -9.15 20.93 -31.62
C THR A 232 -9.29 19.42 -31.73
N ALA A 233 -10.52 18.96 -31.88
CA ALA A 233 -10.84 17.59 -32.29
C ALA A 233 -10.99 17.54 -33.82
N THR A 234 -10.30 16.59 -34.44
CA THR A 234 -10.52 16.19 -35.85
C THR A 234 -11.23 14.85 -35.85
N ILE A 235 -12.50 14.85 -36.27
CA ILE A 235 -13.37 13.68 -36.35
C ILE A 235 -13.30 13.13 -37.79
N SER A 236 -13.14 11.83 -37.97
CA SER A 236 -13.02 11.23 -39.31
C SER A 236 -13.71 9.87 -39.46
N LYS A 237 -14.16 9.57 -40.68
CA LYS A 237 -14.70 8.27 -41.11
C LYS A 237 -14.58 8.16 -42.63
N GLY A 238 -14.09 7.02 -43.13
CA GLY A 238 -13.81 6.86 -44.57
C GLY A 238 -12.88 7.97 -45.07
N SER A 239 -13.34 8.72 -46.07
CA SER A 239 -12.68 9.93 -46.58
C SER A 239 -13.22 11.25 -46.01
N ALA A 240 -14.25 11.20 -45.15
CA ALA A 240 -14.85 12.38 -44.56
C ALA A 240 -14.13 12.81 -43.27
N THR A 241 -14.03 14.13 -43.08
CA THR A 241 -13.44 14.77 -41.90
C THR A 241 -14.24 15.99 -41.48
N GLU A 242 -14.41 16.19 -40.17
CA GLU A 242 -15.04 17.37 -39.57
C GLU A 242 -14.19 17.84 -38.38
N THR A 243 -14.18 19.14 -38.08
CA THR A 243 -13.35 19.69 -36.98
C THR A 243 -14.17 20.47 -35.97
N LYS A 244 -13.98 20.20 -34.69
CA LYS A 244 -14.63 20.93 -33.59
C LYS A 244 -13.61 21.47 -32.60
N THR A 245 -13.73 22.75 -32.27
CA THR A 245 -12.89 23.42 -31.29
C THR A 245 -13.61 23.54 -29.95
N PHE A 246 -12.86 23.42 -28.86
CA PHE A 246 -13.34 23.58 -27.49
C PHE A 246 -12.40 24.54 -26.76
N GLN A 247 -12.95 25.62 -26.21
CA GLN A 247 -12.22 26.47 -25.27
C GLN A 247 -12.34 25.87 -23.88
N VAL A 248 -11.21 25.52 -23.26
CA VAL A 248 -11.16 24.97 -21.91
C VAL A 248 -10.30 25.87 -21.03
N THR A 249 -10.91 26.39 -19.97
CA THR A 249 -10.20 27.16 -18.95
C THR A 249 -9.46 26.20 -18.01
N VAL A 250 -8.13 26.17 -18.09
CA VAL A 250 -7.32 25.54 -17.05
C VAL A 250 -7.29 26.49 -15.85
N LYS A 251 -7.89 26.05 -14.74
CA LYS A 251 -7.98 26.85 -13.52
C LYS A 251 -6.61 27.03 -12.89
N ALA A 252 -6.31 28.28 -12.55
CA ALA A 252 -5.13 28.68 -11.80
C ALA A 252 -4.88 27.74 -10.62
N GLN A 253 -3.61 27.47 -10.32
CA GLN A 253 -3.24 27.05 -8.97
C GLN A 253 -3.72 28.12 -7.99
N THR A 254 -4.26 27.69 -6.85
CA THR A 254 -4.55 28.61 -5.76
C THR A 254 -3.22 29.08 -5.17
N THR A 255 -2.65 30.15 -5.72
CA THR A 255 -1.57 30.89 -5.08
C THR A 255 -2.10 31.40 -3.75
N SER A 256 -1.66 30.83 -2.64
CA SER A 256 -1.97 31.44 -1.35
C SER A 256 -1.27 32.80 -1.27
N SER A 257 -1.90 33.77 -0.61
CA SER A 257 -1.13 34.79 0.10
C SER A 257 -0.10 34.09 1.00
N ALA A 258 1.01 34.76 1.31
CA ALA A 258 2.05 34.17 2.14
C ALA A 258 1.44 33.63 3.46
N SER A 259 1.76 32.39 3.81
CA SER A 259 1.11 31.69 4.91
C SER A 259 1.69 32.16 6.23
N GLU A 260 0.94 32.94 7.00
CA GLU A 260 1.43 33.47 8.27
C GLU A 260 1.67 32.38 9.32
N LEU A 261 2.78 32.50 10.06
CA LEU A 261 3.12 31.65 11.19
C LEU A 261 3.42 32.51 12.42
N SER A 262 2.74 32.23 13.53
CA SER A 262 2.99 32.80 14.86
C SER A 262 2.29 31.97 15.95
N GLY A 263 2.66 32.15 17.21
CA GLY A 263 2.00 31.51 18.35
C GLY A 263 2.32 30.01 18.52
N THR A 264 1.49 29.29 19.27
CA THR A 264 1.79 27.90 19.67
C THR A 264 1.23 26.87 18.70
N ILE A 265 2.11 26.09 18.07
CA ILE A 265 1.78 24.87 17.33
C ILE A 265 1.64 23.72 18.35
N LYS A 266 0.41 23.23 18.54
CA LYS A 266 0.03 22.26 19.60
C LYS A 266 -0.27 20.84 19.09
N ARG A 267 -0.10 20.59 17.80
CA ARG A 267 -0.31 19.31 17.11
C ARG A 267 0.61 19.24 15.90
N ASP A 268 0.82 18.04 15.37
CA ASP A 268 1.60 17.83 14.16
C ASP A 268 1.12 18.73 13.00
N MET A 269 2.09 19.35 12.33
CA MET A 269 1.87 20.31 11.26
C MET A 269 2.89 20.08 10.16
N THR A 270 2.45 20.15 8.90
CA THR A 270 3.33 20.09 7.74
C THR A 270 3.25 21.42 6.98
N LEU A 271 4.37 22.10 6.84
CA LEU A 271 4.51 23.24 5.93
C LEU A 271 4.69 22.68 4.52
N THR A 272 3.78 23.04 3.62
CA THR A 272 3.68 22.42 2.28
C THR A 272 4.12 23.35 1.18
N LYS A 273 4.72 22.80 0.11
CA LYS A 273 5.23 23.59 -1.03
C LYS A 273 4.13 24.43 -1.70
N ARG A 274 2.88 23.95 -1.70
CA ARG A 274 1.69 24.66 -2.23
C ARG A 274 1.36 25.97 -1.48
N MET A 275 1.69 26.05 -0.20
CA MET A 275 1.35 27.16 0.70
C MET A 275 2.54 28.08 0.98
N SER A 276 3.67 27.83 0.32
CA SER A 276 4.91 28.60 0.38
C SER A 276 4.81 29.89 -0.47
N PRO A 277 5.41 31.02 -0.05
CA PRO A 277 6.22 31.21 1.16
C PRO A 277 5.39 31.25 2.44
N TYR A 278 6.00 30.81 3.54
CA TYR A 278 5.50 31.01 4.89
C TYR A 278 6.17 32.24 5.50
N THR A 279 5.39 33.19 6.02
CA THR A 279 5.92 34.42 6.63
C THR A 279 5.73 34.34 8.14
N VAL A 280 6.81 34.42 8.90
CA VAL A 280 6.71 34.46 10.37
C VAL A 280 6.35 35.89 10.79
N THR A 281 5.20 36.05 11.45
CA THR A 281 4.64 37.35 11.88
C THR A 281 4.67 37.55 13.41
N GLY A 282 5.19 36.56 14.13
CA GLY A 282 5.46 36.61 15.56
C GLY A 282 6.17 35.34 16.01
N ASN A 283 6.72 35.33 17.23
CA ASN A 283 7.41 34.14 17.76
C ASN A 283 6.49 32.91 17.72
N ILE A 284 7.06 31.77 17.33
CA ILE A 284 6.40 30.47 17.23
C ILE A 284 6.89 29.60 18.38
N GLN A 285 5.97 28.84 19.00
CA GLN A 285 6.31 27.79 19.95
C GLN A 285 5.79 26.45 19.43
N LEU A 286 6.69 25.54 19.05
CA LEU A 286 6.36 24.16 18.79
C LEU A 286 6.33 23.40 20.12
N ALA A 287 5.14 22.99 20.55
CA ALA A 287 4.90 22.44 21.88
C ALA A 287 5.28 20.95 21.99
N GLU A 288 5.51 20.52 23.24
CA GLU A 288 5.78 19.12 23.58
C GLU A 288 4.70 18.19 23.02
N GLY A 289 5.10 17.19 22.24
CA GLY A 289 4.19 16.25 21.56
C GLY A 289 3.64 16.72 20.20
N ALA A 290 4.14 17.82 19.62
CA ALA A 290 3.78 18.29 18.29
C ALA A 290 5.00 18.33 17.35
N VAL A 291 4.94 17.65 16.21
CA VAL A 291 6.01 17.61 15.19
C VAL A 291 5.78 18.65 14.09
N LEU A 292 6.78 19.48 13.80
CA LEU A 292 6.74 20.37 12.64
C LEU A 292 7.57 19.78 11.49
N ASN A 293 6.92 19.45 10.40
CA ASN A 293 7.54 19.00 9.16
C ASN A 293 7.55 20.15 8.14
N VAL A 294 8.61 20.25 7.34
CA VAL A 294 8.73 21.22 6.26
C VAL A 294 9.13 20.49 4.98
N GLU A 295 8.24 20.52 3.98
CA GLU A 295 8.40 19.85 2.68
C GLU A 295 9.46 20.52 1.79
N GLU A 296 9.94 19.76 0.80
CA GLU A 296 10.93 20.22 -0.16
C GLU A 296 10.49 21.44 -0.97
N GLY A 297 11.39 22.42 -1.13
CA GLY A 297 11.12 23.66 -1.87
C GLY A 297 10.21 24.67 -1.14
N VAL A 298 9.86 24.44 0.13
CA VAL A 298 9.25 25.47 0.97
C VAL A 298 10.26 26.61 1.25
N VAL A 299 9.75 27.83 1.32
CA VAL A 299 10.47 29.03 1.76
C VAL A 299 9.83 29.54 3.06
N ILE A 300 10.65 29.82 4.07
CA ILE A 300 10.25 30.42 5.35
C ILE A 300 10.95 31.76 5.50
N GLU A 301 10.18 32.84 5.51
CA GLU A 301 10.62 34.20 5.81
C GLU A 301 10.46 34.45 7.32
N GLY A 302 11.54 34.19 8.08
CA GLY A 302 11.57 34.20 9.54
C GLY A 302 11.55 35.59 10.20
N ASN A 303 11.84 36.65 9.43
CA ASN A 303 11.75 38.07 9.85
C ASN A 303 12.48 38.47 11.15
N GLY A 304 13.38 37.64 11.68
CA GLY A 304 14.07 37.84 12.95
C GLY A 304 13.32 37.33 14.18
N TYR A 305 12.19 36.63 14.01
CA TYR A 305 11.45 35.99 15.09
C TYR A 305 12.08 34.65 15.53
N THR A 306 11.69 34.19 16.71
CA THR A 306 12.10 32.89 17.26
C THR A 306 11.07 31.79 16.93
N LEU A 307 11.57 30.60 16.56
CA LEU A 307 10.87 29.31 16.60
C LEU A 307 11.43 28.48 17.77
N GLU A 308 10.67 28.37 18.85
CA GLU A 308 11.01 27.53 19.99
C GLU A 308 10.60 26.07 19.72
N VAL A 309 11.50 25.12 19.98
CA VAL A 309 11.26 23.68 19.83
C VAL A 309 11.34 23.02 21.20
N VAL A 310 10.18 22.78 21.84
CA VAL A 310 10.10 22.40 23.25
C VAL A 310 9.87 20.90 23.41
N ASN A 311 10.88 20.14 23.88
CA ASN A 311 10.81 18.67 24.06
C ASN A 311 10.19 17.90 22.85
N THR A 312 10.46 18.34 21.62
CA THR A 312 9.75 17.85 20.43
C THR A 312 10.61 17.97 19.16
N LYS A 313 10.05 17.58 18.01
CA LYS A 313 10.79 17.38 16.75
C LYS A 313 10.46 18.42 15.67
N LEU A 314 11.51 19.01 15.11
CA LEU A 314 11.49 19.88 13.92
C LEU A 314 12.22 19.17 12.77
N ASN A 315 11.53 18.94 11.65
CA ASN A 315 12.06 18.31 10.44
C ASN A 315 12.04 19.31 9.28
N ILE A 316 13.21 19.67 8.76
CA ILE A 316 13.38 20.55 7.59
C ILE A 316 14.04 19.72 6.49
N VAL A 317 13.25 19.18 5.55
CA VAL A 317 13.73 18.15 4.61
C VAL A 317 13.45 18.57 3.17
N GLY A 318 14.52 19.01 2.49
CA GLY A 318 14.52 19.28 1.06
C GLY A 318 15.07 18.13 0.22
N THR A 319 15.29 18.41 -1.06
CA THR A 319 16.08 17.57 -1.97
C THR A 319 17.21 18.39 -2.60
N SER A 320 18.16 17.72 -3.25
CA SER A 320 19.26 18.39 -3.96
C SER A 320 18.80 19.35 -5.07
N SER A 321 17.65 19.04 -5.69
CA SER A 321 16.98 19.87 -6.71
C SER A 321 15.95 20.84 -6.13
N SER A 322 15.41 20.59 -4.93
CA SER A 322 14.37 21.41 -4.30
C SER A 322 14.66 21.61 -2.81
N ARG A 323 15.69 22.42 -2.51
CA ARG A 323 16.08 22.78 -1.14
C ARG A 323 14.97 23.53 -0.41
N VAL A 324 14.84 23.32 0.90
CA VAL A 324 14.05 24.22 1.78
C VAL A 324 14.88 25.47 2.04
N VAL A 325 14.28 26.66 1.94
CA VAL A 325 14.95 27.93 2.23
C VAL A 325 14.41 28.51 3.53
N VAL A 326 15.29 28.91 4.44
CA VAL A 326 14.95 29.53 5.73
C VAL A 326 15.73 30.83 5.88
N ASN A 327 15.02 31.96 5.78
CA ASN A 327 15.60 33.29 5.82
C ASN A 327 15.37 33.92 7.20
N ASN A 328 16.46 34.33 7.87
CA ASN A 328 16.46 35.10 9.11
C ASN A 328 15.54 34.58 10.23
N LEU A 329 15.51 33.26 10.46
CA LEU A 329 14.81 32.64 11.59
C LEU A 329 15.77 32.36 12.75
N HIS A 330 15.34 32.55 13.99
CA HIS A 330 16.07 32.12 15.20
C HIS A 330 15.45 30.82 15.73
N ILE A 331 16.15 29.69 15.67
CA ILE A 331 15.64 28.39 16.13
C ILE A 331 16.19 28.12 17.53
N GLU A 332 15.30 27.95 18.52
CA GLU A 332 15.66 27.75 19.94
C GLU A 332 15.14 26.41 20.47
N PRO A 333 15.94 25.34 20.46
CA PRO A 333 15.59 24.07 21.10
C PRO A 333 15.64 24.20 22.63
N LYS A 334 14.51 23.94 23.30
CA LYS A 334 14.35 24.09 24.76
C LYS A 334 14.02 22.74 25.38
N SER A 335 14.83 22.33 26.36
CA SER A 335 14.66 21.10 27.14
C SER A 335 14.30 21.43 28.60
N PRO A 336 13.06 21.85 28.91
CA PRO A 336 12.62 22.14 30.29
C PRO A 336 12.55 20.90 31.19
N LYS A 337 12.75 19.69 30.63
CA LYS A 337 12.86 18.42 31.36
C LYS A 337 14.18 17.74 31.02
N ALA A 338 14.54 16.74 31.83
CA ALA A 338 15.71 15.90 31.59
C ALA A 338 15.59 15.04 30.32
N GLU A 339 14.38 14.61 29.96
CA GLU A 339 14.01 13.93 28.71
C GLU A 339 12.50 14.20 28.44
N PRO A 340 11.97 14.04 27.20
CA PRO A 340 12.70 13.77 25.97
C PRO A 340 13.38 15.03 25.42
N HIS A 341 14.63 14.91 24.97
CA HIS A 341 15.33 16.03 24.32
C HIS A 341 14.66 16.46 23.01
N PRO A 342 14.62 17.78 22.70
CA PRO A 342 14.15 18.25 21.42
C PRO A 342 15.11 17.81 20.29
N GLU A 343 14.55 17.48 19.14
CA GLU A 343 15.29 17.02 17.96
C GLU A 343 15.11 18.01 16.80
N VAL A 344 16.21 18.46 16.23
CA VAL A 344 16.21 19.32 15.03
C VAL A 344 16.95 18.60 13.92
N TYR A 345 16.20 18.15 12.91
CA TYR A 345 16.72 17.50 11.72
C TYR A 345 16.62 18.45 10.52
N MET A 346 17.74 18.72 9.87
CA MET A 346 17.81 19.51 8.65
C MET A 346 18.54 18.71 7.56
N GLU A 347 17.91 18.53 6.40
CA GLU A 347 18.56 17.93 5.24
C GLU A 347 18.20 18.66 3.95
N TYR A 348 19.21 18.89 3.10
CA TYR A 348 19.11 19.74 1.91
C TYR A 348 18.49 21.13 2.17
N ALA A 349 18.66 21.69 3.37
CA ALA A 349 18.24 23.05 3.67
C ALA A 349 19.21 24.08 3.04
N LYS A 350 18.74 25.32 2.93
CA LYS A 350 19.55 26.54 2.81
C LYS A 350 19.09 27.53 3.89
N ILE A 351 19.93 27.76 4.89
CA ILE A 351 19.68 28.72 5.97
C ILE A 351 20.46 30.01 5.67
N VAL A 352 19.79 31.16 5.70
CA VAL A 352 20.40 32.48 5.40
C VAL A 352 20.09 33.45 6.53
N GLY A 353 21.11 34.02 7.18
CA GLY A 353 20.91 34.87 8.35
C GLY A 353 20.37 34.10 9.57
N GLY A 354 19.79 34.81 10.54
CA GLY A 354 19.18 34.17 11.70
C GLY A 354 20.16 33.40 12.61
N THR A 355 19.65 32.37 13.28
CA THR A 355 20.40 31.46 14.17
C THR A 355 19.88 30.03 13.94
N PRO A 356 20.62 29.13 13.26
CA PRO A 356 20.12 27.80 12.88
C PRO A 356 19.84 26.86 14.06
N ALA A 357 20.52 27.06 15.20
CA ALA A 357 20.12 26.54 16.51
C ALA A 357 20.80 27.33 17.64
N GLN A 358 20.06 27.58 18.72
CA GLN A 358 20.59 28.07 20.00
C GLN A 358 19.87 27.38 21.15
N GLY A 359 20.53 26.43 21.83
CA GLY A 359 19.92 25.67 22.91
C GLY A 359 20.59 24.33 23.18
N GLY A 360 19.81 23.36 23.64
CA GLY A 360 20.24 21.98 23.82
C GLY A 360 19.35 21.04 23.04
N ALA A 361 19.92 20.28 22.10
CA ALA A 361 19.16 19.43 21.19
C ALA A 361 19.91 18.17 20.79
N LYS A 362 19.17 17.16 20.31
CA LYS A 362 19.68 16.25 19.30
C LYS A 362 19.66 16.99 17.96
N PHE A 363 20.82 17.47 17.51
CA PHE A 363 20.94 18.28 16.30
C PHE A 363 21.53 17.46 15.16
N THR A 364 20.93 17.51 13.97
CA THR A 364 21.48 16.89 12.76
C THR A 364 21.25 17.78 11.56
N MET A 365 22.33 18.19 10.91
CA MET A 365 22.30 18.93 9.66
C MET A 365 23.10 18.18 8.59
N LYS A 366 22.46 17.87 7.46
CA LYS A 366 23.07 17.11 6.36
C LYS A 366 22.87 17.77 5.01
N ASN A 367 23.85 17.64 4.11
CA ASN A 367 23.74 18.05 2.70
C ASN A 367 23.30 19.54 2.49
N SER A 368 23.43 20.39 3.52
CA SER A 368 22.78 21.70 3.64
C SER A 368 23.73 22.87 3.44
N ILE A 369 23.19 24.06 3.19
CA ILE A 369 23.96 25.31 3.00
C ILE A 369 23.60 26.28 4.13
N VAL A 370 24.59 26.95 4.72
CA VAL A 370 24.42 27.91 5.82
C VAL A 370 25.19 29.18 5.48
N GLU A 371 24.49 30.30 5.30
CA GLU A 371 25.07 31.55 4.79
C GLU A 371 24.78 32.74 5.73
N ASN A 372 25.82 33.51 6.11
CA ASN A 372 25.70 34.78 6.85
C ASN A 372 24.91 34.70 8.18
N THR A 373 24.97 33.57 8.89
CA THR A 373 24.21 33.31 10.13
C THR A 373 24.96 33.76 11.39
N LYS A 374 24.25 34.06 12.50
CA LYS A 374 24.87 34.60 13.74
C LYS A 374 25.84 33.62 14.41
N ALA A 375 25.36 32.41 14.70
CA ALA A 375 26.09 31.30 15.32
C ALA A 375 25.22 30.03 15.26
N ILE A 376 25.80 28.87 15.56
CA ILE A 376 25.08 27.65 15.96
C ILE A 376 25.57 27.30 17.36
N ASN A 377 24.75 27.46 18.40
CA ASN A 377 25.16 27.22 19.79
C ASN A 377 24.39 26.03 20.39
N LEU A 378 25.13 24.97 20.68
CA LEU A 378 24.62 23.68 21.13
C LEU A 378 25.23 23.25 22.48
N ILE A 379 25.76 24.19 23.29
CA ILE A 379 26.44 23.91 24.56
C ILE A 379 25.56 23.10 25.54
N ASN A 380 24.24 23.29 25.54
CA ASN A 380 23.35 22.58 26.44
C ASN A 380 22.83 21.24 25.88
N SER A 381 23.40 20.75 24.79
CA SER A 381 22.96 19.50 24.14
C SER A 381 23.30 18.28 24.98
N ARG A 382 22.30 17.42 25.17
CA ARG A 382 22.40 16.16 25.91
C ARG A 382 22.14 14.93 25.02
N ALA A 383 22.29 15.13 23.72
CA ALA A 383 22.25 14.12 22.68
C ALA A 383 23.20 14.55 21.55
N ASP A 384 23.55 13.62 20.66
CA ASP A 384 24.58 13.83 19.63
C ASP A 384 24.28 15.02 18.69
N ASN A 385 25.35 15.65 18.21
CA ASN A 385 25.31 16.76 17.27
C ASN A 385 26.06 16.38 15.98
N VAL A 386 25.36 16.31 14.85
CA VAL A 386 25.90 15.77 13.58
C VAL A 386 25.83 16.79 12.45
N PHE A 387 26.98 17.07 11.84
CA PHE A 387 27.14 17.94 10.68
C PHE A 387 27.82 17.15 9.55
N GLU A 388 27.06 16.77 8.51
CA GLU A 388 27.54 15.91 7.43
C GLU A 388 27.34 16.54 6.03
N ARG A 389 28.41 16.70 5.23
CA ARG A 389 28.35 17.27 3.87
C ARG A 389 27.63 18.61 3.79
N ASN A 390 27.88 19.53 4.73
CA ASN A 390 27.33 20.88 4.68
C ASN A 390 28.32 21.91 4.13
N LEU A 391 27.78 23.03 3.69
CA LEU A 391 28.53 24.14 3.12
C LEU A 391 28.23 25.44 3.89
N PHE A 392 29.21 25.86 4.68
CA PHE A 392 29.13 27.07 5.49
C PHE A 392 29.85 28.21 4.78
N LYS A 393 29.13 29.30 4.48
CA LYS A 393 29.65 30.48 3.77
C LYS A 393 29.45 31.72 4.65
N ASN A 394 30.53 32.21 5.25
CA ASN A 394 30.49 33.34 6.19
C ASN A 394 29.44 33.15 7.31
N ALA A 395 29.25 31.90 7.76
CA ALA A 395 28.45 31.60 8.94
C ALA A 395 29.25 31.92 10.20
N GLY A 396 28.57 32.23 11.31
CA GLY A 396 29.23 32.37 12.61
C GLY A 396 29.70 31.03 13.19
N GLU A 397 30.22 31.10 14.42
CA GLU A 397 30.82 29.97 15.12
C GLU A 397 29.81 28.83 15.38
N ILE A 398 30.28 27.59 15.25
CA ILE A 398 29.52 26.38 15.61
C ILE A 398 30.07 25.88 16.94
N ILE A 399 29.37 26.19 18.02
CA ILE A 399 29.79 25.94 19.40
C ILE A 399 29.10 24.67 19.91
N VAL A 400 29.88 23.65 20.23
CA VAL A 400 29.42 22.35 20.74
C VAL A 400 30.08 22.03 22.08
N ALA A 401 29.37 21.32 22.95
CA ALA A 401 29.90 20.86 24.24
C ALA A 401 29.70 19.35 24.44
N PRO A 402 30.50 18.50 23.75
CA PRO A 402 30.40 17.05 23.88
C PRO A 402 30.90 16.57 25.25
N SER A 403 30.28 15.51 25.78
CA SER A 403 30.54 14.97 27.11
C SER A 403 30.23 13.47 27.17
N LYS A 404 31.05 12.71 27.90
CA LYS A 404 30.94 11.23 27.98
C LYS A 404 29.56 10.70 28.39
N LEU A 405 28.83 11.47 29.19
CA LEU A 405 27.55 11.04 29.77
C LEU A 405 26.34 11.32 28.87
N TYR A 406 26.46 12.21 27.89
CA TYR A 406 25.29 12.73 27.17
C TYR A 406 25.43 12.84 25.64
N ASN A 407 26.61 13.18 25.11
CA ASN A 407 26.68 13.60 23.70
C ASN A 407 28.09 13.57 23.07
N LYS A 408 28.13 13.25 21.78
CA LYS A 408 29.26 13.46 20.87
C LYS A 408 28.96 14.58 19.89
N ALA A 409 30.02 15.13 19.30
CA ALA A 409 29.91 16.06 18.18
C ALA A 409 30.68 15.53 16.95
N GLU A 410 29.99 15.40 15.82
CA GLU A 410 30.58 14.91 14.57
C GLU A 410 30.48 15.95 13.45
N PHE A 411 31.62 16.26 12.84
CA PHE A 411 31.76 17.11 11.67
C PHE A 411 32.46 16.29 10.58
N LYS A 412 31.69 15.83 9.59
CA LYS A 412 32.20 14.98 8.50
C LYS A 412 31.92 15.60 7.13
N ASN A 413 32.95 15.70 6.29
CA ASN A 413 32.84 16.18 4.91
C ASN A 413 32.22 17.58 4.72
N ASN A 414 32.29 18.48 5.70
CA ASN A 414 31.79 19.85 5.54
C ASN A 414 32.83 20.75 4.87
N TYR A 415 32.40 21.81 4.19
CA TYR A 415 33.28 22.90 3.76
C TYR A 415 32.96 24.17 4.56
N PHE A 416 33.96 24.68 5.26
CA PHE A 416 33.91 25.89 6.06
C PHE A 416 34.67 27.01 5.33
N ASN A 417 33.97 28.05 4.89
CA ASN A 417 34.51 29.09 4.02
C ASN A 417 34.08 30.49 4.50
N GLY A 418 35.02 31.32 4.95
CA GLY A 418 34.76 32.67 5.43
C GLY A 418 35.29 32.96 6.85
N GLY A 419 35.27 34.23 7.25
CA GLY A 419 36.11 34.71 8.36
C GLY A 419 35.68 34.34 9.77
N HIS A 420 34.41 33.98 9.98
CA HIS A 420 33.83 33.73 11.32
C HIS A 420 33.35 32.29 11.55
N THR A 421 33.63 31.40 10.59
CA THR A 421 33.11 30.02 10.58
C THR A 421 34.06 29.05 11.29
N SER A 422 34.22 29.23 12.60
CA SER A 422 35.01 28.35 13.47
C SER A 422 34.18 27.19 14.02
N ILE A 423 34.76 26.00 14.18
CA ILE A 423 34.25 24.99 15.12
C ILE A 423 34.78 25.35 16.51
N VAL A 424 33.90 25.50 17.50
CA VAL A 424 34.27 25.81 18.89
C VAL A 424 33.86 24.65 19.78
N VAL A 425 34.82 24.08 20.50
CA VAL A 425 34.60 22.95 21.41
C VAL A 425 34.71 23.44 22.85
N ASP A 426 33.58 23.51 23.54
CA ASP A 426 33.53 23.74 24.98
C ASP A 426 33.69 22.38 25.68
N ASN A 427 34.85 22.15 26.29
CA ASN A 427 35.39 20.81 26.49
C ASN A 427 35.05 20.27 27.90
N PHE A 428 33.98 19.48 27.95
CA PHE A 428 33.56 18.74 29.13
C PHE A 428 34.32 17.40 29.28
N PRO A 429 34.47 16.89 30.52
CA PRO A 429 35.25 15.68 30.78
C PRO A 429 34.87 14.47 29.92
N GLU A 430 35.90 13.91 29.27
CA GLU A 430 35.83 12.68 28.46
C GLU A 430 34.84 12.78 27.27
N GLY A 431 34.47 14.00 26.84
CA GLY A 431 33.71 14.24 25.61
C GLY A 431 34.46 13.85 24.34
N GLU A 432 33.72 13.46 23.30
CA GLU A 432 34.28 13.03 22.01
C GLU A 432 33.83 13.99 20.88
N THR A 433 34.80 14.60 20.21
CA THR A 433 34.61 15.44 19.02
C THR A 433 35.35 14.80 17.84
N ILE A 434 34.63 14.51 16.75
CA ILE A 434 35.17 13.91 15.54
C ILE A 434 35.04 14.92 14.40
N ILE A 435 36.16 15.40 13.87
CA ILE A 435 36.25 16.40 12.81
C ILE A 435 37.09 15.77 11.71
N GLN A 436 36.49 15.19 10.67
CA GLN A 436 37.21 14.42 9.64
C GLN A 436 36.68 14.69 8.22
N TYR A 437 37.56 14.61 7.22
CA TYR A 437 37.26 14.81 5.78
C TYR A 437 36.71 16.19 5.42
N ASN A 438 36.66 17.13 6.36
CA ASN A 438 36.23 18.50 6.13
C ASN A 438 37.28 19.27 5.32
N SER A 439 36.85 20.41 4.79
CA SER A 439 37.71 21.40 4.16
C SER A 439 37.57 22.73 4.90
N PHE A 440 38.69 23.36 5.18
CA PHE A 440 38.77 24.64 5.87
C PHE A 440 39.39 25.70 4.94
N ASN A 441 38.66 26.79 4.73
CA ASN A 441 39.13 28.06 4.15
C ASN A 441 38.64 29.24 5.03
N PRO A 442 39.06 29.31 6.32
CA PRO A 442 38.71 30.41 7.21
C PRO A 442 39.61 31.62 6.94
N THR A 443 39.28 32.77 7.55
CA THR A 443 40.24 33.90 7.70
C THR A 443 40.61 34.17 9.17
N THR A 444 40.25 33.23 10.05
CA THR A 444 40.61 33.17 11.47
C THR A 444 40.79 31.68 11.84
N TYR A 445 40.60 31.28 13.10
CA TYR A 445 40.68 29.88 13.52
C TYR A 445 39.63 29.00 12.82
N ALA A 446 40.06 27.82 12.35
CA ALA A 446 39.19 26.73 11.93
C ALA A 446 38.60 25.98 13.14
N ILE A 447 39.41 25.78 14.19
CA ILE A 447 39.02 25.07 15.42
C ILE A 447 39.49 25.89 16.64
N LYS A 448 38.62 26.03 17.65
CA LYS A 448 38.93 26.65 18.94
C LYS A 448 38.48 25.74 20.09
N VAL A 449 39.24 25.70 21.18
CA VAL A 449 38.87 25.00 22.42
C VAL A 449 38.86 26.01 23.57
N THR A 450 37.73 26.17 24.27
CA THR A 450 37.48 27.38 25.10
C THR A 450 37.53 27.17 26.62
N ASN A 451 37.02 26.05 27.13
CA ASN A 451 37.13 25.66 28.54
C ASN A 451 37.48 24.18 28.59
N GLY A 452 38.67 23.82 29.07
CA GLY A 452 39.26 22.52 28.75
C GLY A 452 39.38 21.52 29.89
N SER A 453 38.55 20.48 29.91
CA SER A 453 38.94 19.24 30.60
C SER A 453 40.12 18.59 29.89
N ASN A 454 41.17 18.20 30.62
CA ASN A 454 42.34 17.51 30.09
C ASN A 454 42.08 16.04 29.66
N LYS A 455 40.81 15.64 29.49
CA LYS A 455 40.37 14.28 29.20
C LYS A 455 39.52 14.10 27.94
N ALA A 456 39.04 15.17 27.31
CA ALA A 456 38.27 15.04 26.07
C ALA A 456 39.15 14.57 24.91
N GLN A 457 38.50 14.07 23.85
CA GLN A 457 39.16 13.60 22.64
C GLN A 457 38.65 14.42 21.45
N ILE A 458 39.50 15.30 20.93
CA ILE A 458 39.23 16.09 19.72
C ILE A 458 40.08 15.52 18.59
N ARG A 459 39.46 14.72 17.72
CA ARG A 459 40.08 14.04 16.58
C ARG A 459 39.88 14.85 15.32
N ALA A 460 40.91 15.56 14.88
CA ALA A 460 40.89 16.48 13.73
C ALA A 460 41.74 15.99 12.55
N GLN A 461 41.98 14.69 12.45
CA GLN A 461 42.74 14.08 11.37
C GLN A 461 41.92 14.05 10.06
N GLU A 462 42.63 13.90 8.95
CA GLU A 462 42.05 13.68 7.61
C GLU A 462 41.17 14.84 7.13
N ASN A 463 41.41 16.07 7.60
CA ASN A 463 40.87 17.29 7.01
C ASN A 463 41.84 17.90 6.00
N TYR A 464 41.33 18.75 5.11
CA TYR A 464 42.11 19.65 4.26
C TYR A 464 42.06 21.08 4.80
N TRP A 465 43.22 21.70 4.98
CA TRP A 465 43.38 22.98 5.69
C TRP A 465 43.72 24.16 4.76
N GLY A 466 43.51 24.01 3.44
CA GLY A 466 44.00 24.96 2.43
C GLY A 466 45.51 24.92 2.18
N THR A 467 46.28 24.27 3.08
CA THR A 467 47.73 24.10 3.02
C THR A 467 48.15 22.78 3.69
N THR A 468 49.42 22.42 3.55
CA THR A 468 50.08 21.30 4.22
C THR A 468 51.27 21.74 5.09
N ASP A 469 51.49 23.06 5.22
CA ASP A 469 52.46 23.61 6.18
C ASP A 469 51.89 23.50 7.61
N LYS A 470 52.57 22.74 8.47
CA LYS A 470 52.17 22.52 9.86
C LYS A 470 52.16 23.81 10.70
N THR A 471 53.04 24.76 10.39
CA THR A 471 53.11 26.05 11.10
C THR A 471 51.88 26.88 10.77
N ALA A 472 51.52 26.94 9.49
CA ALA A 472 50.29 27.60 9.04
C ALA A 472 49.03 26.91 9.59
N ILE A 473 48.99 25.58 9.62
CA ILE A 473 47.86 24.81 10.19
C ILE A 473 47.70 25.08 11.70
N GLN A 474 48.79 25.14 12.46
CA GLN A 474 48.71 25.46 13.90
C GLN A 474 48.08 26.84 14.12
N GLN A 475 48.36 27.85 13.27
CA GLN A 475 47.72 29.18 13.39
C GLN A 475 46.21 29.17 13.07
N LEU A 476 45.67 28.07 12.53
CA LEU A 476 44.22 27.87 12.34
C LEU A 476 43.57 27.11 13.51
N ILE A 477 44.34 26.73 14.53
CA ILE A 477 43.87 25.95 15.69
C ILE A 477 44.20 26.76 16.94
N PHE A 478 43.22 26.93 17.83
CA PHE A 478 43.44 27.46 19.18
C PHE A 478 43.20 26.33 20.18
N ASP A 479 44.28 25.78 20.74
CA ASP A 479 44.23 24.67 21.69
C ASP A 479 45.21 24.85 22.88
N LYS A 480 45.53 23.77 23.59
CA LYS A 480 46.48 23.76 24.72
C LYS A 480 47.87 24.34 24.40
N GLN A 481 48.30 24.35 23.13
CA GLN A 481 49.54 24.99 22.72
C GLN A 481 49.47 26.53 22.86
N ASP A 482 48.28 27.09 22.69
CA ASP A 482 48.03 28.54 22.67
C ASP A 482 47.49 29.05 24.03
N ASP A 483 46.64 28.25 24.69
CA ASP A 483 46.14 28.51 26.05
C ASP A 483 46.10 27.21 26.89
N PRO A 484 46.89 27.11 27.98
CA PRO A 484 46.83 25.97 28.91
C PRO A 484 45.42 25.61 29.42
N ASN A 485 44.50 26.58 29.49
CA ASN A 485 43.11 26.38 29.93
C ASN A 485 42.25 25.61 28.90
N ALA A 486 42.68 25.51 27.63
CA ALA A 486 42.06 24.66 26.62
C ALA A 486 42.26 23.15 26.90
N GLY A 487 43.17 22.78 27.81
CA GLY A 487 43.25 21.48 28.46
C GLY A 487 43.79 20.31 27.62
N VAL A 488 43.50 20.27 26.32
CA VAL A 488 43.88 19.22 25.35
C VAL A 488 44.49 19.81 24.08
N TYR A 489 45.33 19.02 23.41
CA TYR A 489 45.74 19.28 22.04
C TYR A 489 44.71 18.69 21.06
N VAL A 490 44.52 19.35 19.92
CA VAL A 490 43.69 18.89 18.80
C VAL A 490 44.55 18.00 17.90
N ASP A 491 44.18 16.72 17.73
CA ASP A 491 44.98 15.82 16.89
C ASP A 491 44.68 16.02 15.40
N TYR A 492 45.49 16.86 14.74
CA TYR A 492 45.52 17.07 13.28
C TYR A 492 46.68 16.31 12.59
N SER A 493 47.32 15.35 13.26
CA SER A 493 48.62 14.77 12.86
C SER A 493 48.68 14.16 11.45
N LYS A 494 47.54 13.71 10.92
CA LYS A 494 47.34 13.25 9.54
C LYS A 494 46.40 14.23 8.83
N MET A 495 46.80 14.74 7.67
CA MET A 495 46.09 15.76 6.89
C MET A 495 45.93 15.35 5.41
N LEU A 496 44.88 15.82 4.75
CA LEU A 496 44.68 15.61 3.32
C LEU A 496 45.52 16.61 2.50
N GLN A 497 45.93 16.19 1.30
CA GLN A 497 46.64 17.05 0.33
C GLN A 497 45.70 17.91 -0.53
N LYS A 498 44.39 17.63 -0.49
CA LYS A 498 43.31 18.32 -1.20
C LYS A 498 41.96 18.02 -0.52
N HIS A 499 40.91 18.72 -0.90
CA HIS A 499 39.52 18.40 -0.52
C HIS A 499 39.18 16.92 -0.71
N ASP A 500 38.43 16.32 0.23
CA ASP A 500 37.82 15.01 0.03
C ASP A 500 36.74 15.06 -1.06
N SER A 501 36.56 13.97 -1.82
CA SER A 501 35.61 13.90 -2.94
C SER A 501 34.13 14.06 -2.56
N ASN A 502 33.79 13.84 -1.29
CA ASN A 502 32.41 13.91 -0.80
C ASN A 502 32.06 15.29 -0.20
N THR A 503 33.04 16.20 -0.14
CA THR A 503 32.91 17.51 0.53
C THR A 503 32.40 18.59 -0.45
N PRO A 504 31.29 19.29 -0.16
CA PRO A 504 30.64 20.17 -1.14
C PRO A 504 31.34 21.54 -1.25
N LEU A 505 31.79 21.90 -2.45
CA LEU A 505 32.59 23.11 -2.66
C LEU A 505 31.81 24.33 -3.25
N LYS A 506 30.51 24.19 -3.55
CA LYS A 506 29.69 25.21 -4.24
C LYS A 506 28.25 25.27 -3.74
#